data_AF-A0A518V2R9-F1
#
_entry.id   AF-A0A518V2R9-F1
#
_cell.length_a   1.000
_cell.length_b   1.000
_cell.length_c   1.000
_cell.angle_alpha   90.00
_cell.angle_beta   90.00
_cell.angle_gamma   90.00
#
_symmetry.space_group_name_H-M   'P 1'
#
loop_
_entity.id
_entity.type
_entity.pdbx_description
1 polymer ?
#
loop_
_entity_poly.entity_id
_entity_poly.type
_entity_poly.pdbx_seq_one_letter_code
_entity_poly.pdbx_strand_id
1 'polypeptide(L)' 'MREQLLEKMELLRQQMVQIGTQYGLHHPEVLRCSREIDLLHNQLLQLEREISFYQEKSFPLHIFENQTHFA' A
#
# COMPACT_ATOMS: atom_id res chain seq x y z
N MET A 1 -5.61 -15.37 -6.39
CA MET A 1 -5.65 -14.67 -5.08
C MET A 1 -4.61 -13.56 -5.00
N ARG A 2 -3.29 -13.84 -5.09
CA ARG A 2 -2.24 -12.78 -5.08
C ARG A 2 -2.40 -11.75 -6.22
N GLU A 3 -2.60 -12.22 -7.45
CA GLU A 3 -2.77 -11.32 -8.61
C GLU A 3 -4.01 -10.43 -8.50
N GLN A 4 -5.11 -10.95 -7.96
CA GLN A 4 -6.34 -10.19 -7.72
C GLN A 4 -6.13 -9.11 -6.64
N LEU A 5 -5.31 -9.38 -5.62
CA LEU A 5 -4.95 -8.37 -4.62
C LEU A 5 -4.07 -7.26 -5.22
N LEU A 6 -3.12 -7.62 -6.07
CA LEU A 6 -2.27 -6.64 -6.77
C LEU A 6 -3.07 -5.77 -7.74
N GLU A 7 -3.99 -6.37 -8.50
CA GLU A 7 -4.90 -5.65 -9.40
C GLU A 7 -5.80 -4.68 -8.61
N LYS A 8 -6.39 -5.13 -7.49
CA LYS A 8 -7.20 -4.27 -6.63
C LYS A 8 -6.38 -3.11 -6.04
N MET A 9 -5.13 -3.38 -5.65
CA MET A 9 -4.23 -2.36 -5.11
C MET A 9 -3.87 -1.30 -6.15
N GLU A 10 -3.59 -1.71 -7.39
CA GLU A 10 -3.30 -0.76 -8.48
C GLU A 10 -4.53 0.08 -8.86
N LEU A 11 -5.73 -0.52 -8.86
CA LEU A 11 -6.97 0.22 -9.10
C LEU A 11 -7.19 1.30 -8.03
N LEU A 12 -7.01 0.95 -6.75
CA LEU A 12 -7.12 1.91 -5.64
C LEU A 12 -6.05 3.00 -5.72
N ARG A 13 -4.83 2.66 -6.16
CA ARG A 13 -3.77 3.64 -6.38
C ARG A 13 -4.15 4.65 -7.46
N GLN A 14 -4.72 4.18 -8.57
CA GLN A 14 -5.19 5.06 -9.65
C GLN A 14 -6.34 5.97 -9.18
N GLN A 15 -7.30 5.42 -8.43
CA GLN A 15 -8.37 6.23 -7.82
C GLN A 15 -7.82 7.29 -6.88
N MET A 16 -6.85 6.94 -6.03
CA MET A 16 -6.20 7.89 -5.12
C MET A 16 -5.52 9.03 -5.89
N VAL A 17 -4.83 8.73 -6.99
CA VAL A 17 -4.19 9.73 -7.86
C VAL A 17 -5.25 10.62 -8.54
N GLN A 18 -6.33 10.05 -9.06
CA GLN A 18 -7.41 10.83 -9.67
C GLN A 18 -8.06 11.79 -8.67
N ILE A 19 -8.40 11.29 -7.48
CA ILE A 19 -9.01 12.13 -6.44
C ILE A 19 -8.01 13.16 -5.92
N GLY A 20 -6.75 12.78 -5.74
CA GLY A 20 -5.69 13.69 -5.31
C GLY A 20 -5.40 14.80 -6.31
N THR A 21 -5.50 14.52 -7.62
CA THR A 21 -5.36 15.54 -8.67
C THR A 21 -6.60 16.43 -8.78
N GLN A 22 -7.80 15.91 -8.54
CA GLN A 22 -9.05 16.67 -8.63
C GLN A 22 -9.34 17.53 -7.38
N TYR A 23 -9.14 16.97 -6.19
CA TYR A 23 -9.60 17.55 -4.92
C TYR A 23 -8.46 17.84 -3.93
N GLY A 24 -7.23 17.47 -4.29
CA GLY A 24 -6.06 17.59 -3.43
C GLY A 24 -5.85 16.41 -2.48
N LEU A 25 -4.64 16.31 -1.93
CA LEU A 25 -4.20 15.18 -1.11
C LEU A 25 -4.90 15.09 0.27
N HIS A 26 -5.49 16.18 0.74
CA HIS A 26 -6.18 16.24 2.04
C HIS A 26 -7.65 15.82 1.95
N HIS A 27 -8.12 15.43 0.76
CA HIS A 27 -9.49 14.98 0.58
C HIS A 27 -9.74 13.68 1.35
N PRO A 28 -10.85 13.54 2.10
CA PRO A 28 -11.13 12.36 2.93
C PRO A 28 -11.12 11.05 2.14
N GLU A 29 -11.48 11.09 0.86
CA GLU A 29 -11.44 9.90 0.00
C GLU A 29 -10.00 9.46 -0.34
N VAL A 30 -9.04 10.39 -0.46
CA VAL A 30 -7.61 10.04 -0.63
C VAL A 30 -7.12 9.31 0.62
N LEU A 31 -7.48 9.82 1.80
CA LEU A 31 -7.14 9.17 3.07
C LEU A 31 -7.81 7.79 3.23
N ARG A 32 -9.04 7.64 2.72
CA ARG A 32 -9.73 6.35 2.70
C ARG A 32 -9.03 5.36 1.77
N CYS A 33 -8.70 5.78 0.55
CA CYS A 33 -7.94 4.96 -0.40
C CYS A 33 -6.57 4.56 0.16
N SER A 34 -5.85 5.48 0.81
CA SER A 34 -4.57 5.17 1.47
C SER A 34 -4.72 4.05 2.49
N ARG A 35 -5.69 4.16 3.41
CA ARG A 35 -5.95 3.12 4.41
C ARG A 35 -6.31 1.78 3.80
N GLU A 36 -7.09 1.77 2.72
CA GLU A 36 -7.48 0.52 2.05
C GLU A 36 -6.29 -0.14 1.33
N ILE A 37 -5.41 0.66 0.71
CA ILE A 37 -4.16 0.18 0.12
C ILE A 37 -3.26 -0.43 1.20
N ASP A 38 -3.10 0.23 2.35
CA ASP A 38 -2.29 -0.28 3.45
C ASP A 38 -2.80 -1.62 3.98
N LEU A 39 -4.13 -1.78 4.12
CA LEU A 39 -4.74 -3.04 4.54
C LEU A 39 -4.49 -4.16 3.52
N LEU A 40 -4.65 -3.88 2.23
CA LEU A 40 -4.37 -4.85 1.17
C LEU A 40 -2.88 -5.20 1.14
N HIS A 41 -2.01 -4.24 1.38
CA HIS A 41 -0.57 -4.46 1.43
C HIS A 41 -0.19 -5.36 2.62
N ASN A 42 -0.79 -5.14 3.79
CA ASN A 42 -0.61 -6.00 4.96
C ASN A 42 -1.12 -7.44 4.71
N GLN A 43 -2.26 -7.59 4.04
CA GLN A 43 -2.77 -8.92 3.64
C GLN A 43 -1.82 -9.62 2.66
N LEU A 44 -1.27 -8.88 1.71
CA LEU A 44 -0.31 -9.41 0.75
C LEU A 44 1.00 -9.81 1.45
N LEU A 45 1.50 -9.01 2.38
CA LEU A 45 2.66 -9.33 3.21
C LEU A 45 2.42 -10.54 4.12
N GLN A 46 1.20 -10.77 4.60
CA GLN A 46 0.86 -11.96 5.38
C GLN A 46 0.87 -13.21 4.51
N LEU A 47 0.23 -13.16 3.34
CA LEU A 47 0.27 -14.24 2.36
C LEU A 47 1.71 -14.51 1.90
N GLU A 48 2.48 -13.46 1.65
CA GLU A 48 3.90 -13.57 1.29
C GLU A 48 4.75 -14.09 2.44
N ARG A 49 4.44 -13.77 3.71
CA ARG A 49 5.13 -14.36 4.88
C ARG A 49 4.86 -15.86 5.01
N GLU A 50 3.62 -16.29 4.81
CA GLU A 50 3.27 -17.71 4.77
C GLU A 50 4.01 -18.43 3.63
N ILE A 51 4.23 -17.75 2.50
CA ILE A 51 5.04 -18.24 1.38
C ILE A 51 6.56 -18.13 1.67
N SER A 52 7.01 -17.13 2.43
CA SER A 52 8.44 -16.84 2.67
C SER A 52 9.05 -17.68 3.79
N PHE A 53 8.26 -18.34 4.64
CA PHE A 53 8.76 -19.49 5.41
C PHE A 53 9.18 -20.66 4.51
N TYR A 54 8.76 -20.67 3.23
CA TYR A 54 9.27 -21.55 2.17
C TYR A 54 10.30 -20.86 1.24
N GLN A 55 10.57 -19.55 1.41
CA GLN A 55 11.54 -18.76 0.65
C GLN A 55 12.30 -17.80 1.59
N GLU A 56 13.10 -18.33 2.50
CA GLU A 56 13.88 -17.57 3.51
C GLU A 56 15.03 -16.71 2.93
N LYS A 57 15.02 -16.41 1.63
CA LYS A 57 16.08 -15.64 0.97
C LYS A 57 15.42 -14.67 -0.01
N SER A 58 15.83 -13.39 0.05
CA SER A 58 15.43 -12.28 -0.83
C SER A 58 14.07 -11.64 -0.45
N PHE A 59 13.96 -10.47 0.17
CA PHE A 59 14.82 -9.28 0.27
C PHE A 59 14.37 -8.41 1.47
N PRO A 60 15.22 -7.52 2.02
CA PRO A 60 14.84 -6.64 3.12
C PRO A 60 14.02 -5.45 2.61
N LEU A 61 12.78 -5.32 3.06
CA LEU A 61 11.94 -4.14 2.84
C LEU A 61 12.47 -2.98 3.71
N HIS A 62 13.17 -2.03 3.08
CA HIS A 62 13.49 -0.74 3.68
C HIS A 62 12.23 0.13 3.70
N ILE A 63 11.54 0.17 4.85
CA ILE A 63 10.49 1.15 5.10
C ILE A 63 11.21 2.49 5.31
N PHE A 64 11.06 3.42 4.36
CA PHE A 64 11.47 4.81 4.56
C PHE A 64 10.47 5.46 5.52
N GLU A 65 10.83 5.51 6.80
CA GLU A 65 10.17 6.40 7.74
C GLU A 65 10.53 7.84 7.37
N ASN A 66 9.58 8.57 6.78
CA ASN A 66 9.70 10.02 6.62
C ASN A 66 9.62 10.66 8.01
N GLN A 67 10.78 10.92 8.61
CA GLN A 67 10.93 11.77 9.78
C GLN A 67 10.60 13.22 9.39
N THR A 68 9.33 13.61 9.46
CA THR A 68 8.96 15.03 9.40
C THR A 68 9.22 15.64 10.78
N HIS A 69 10.40 16.25 10.95
CA HIS A 69 10.63 17.23 12.00
C HIS A 69 9.81 18.49 11.68
N PHE A 70 8.75 18.74 12.43
CA PHE A 70 8.14 20.07 12.49
C PHE A 70 9.01 20.93 13.42
N ALA A 71 9.70 21.91 12.82
CA ALA A 71 10.41 22.98 13.52
C ALA A 71 9.61 24.28 13.39
#